data_AF-A0A932WFD3-F1
#
_entry.id   AF-A0A932WFD3-F1
#
_cell.length_a   1.000
_cell.length_b   1.000
_cell.length_c   1.000
_cell.angle_alpha   90.00
_cell.angle_beta   90.00
_cell.angle_gamma   90.00
#
_symmetry.space_group_name_H-M   'P 1'
#
loop_
_entity.id
_entity.type
_entity.pdbx_description
1 polymer ?
#
loop_
_entity_poly.entity_id
_entity_poly.type
_entity_poly.pdbx_seq_one_letter_code
_entity_poly.pdbx_strand_id
1 'polypeptide(L)'
;MHVAEIELYEILKTKIGEKEARTLVEYIEAKVEKKFEEKKDTLATKQDIANLEIRIEKTKSDIIKWMFLFWIGQLASLIAILQIFFRK
;
A
#
# COMPACT_ATOMS: atom_id res chain seq x y z
N MET A 1 -12.23 -9.69 19.84
CA MET A 1 -13.00 -10.71 19.13
C MET A 1 -13.69 -11.66 20.09
N HIS A 2 -12.98 -12.26 21.05
CA HIS A 2 -13.56 -13.26 21.98
C HIS A 2 -14.80 -12.83 22.78
N VAL A 3 -14.93 -11.56 23.18
CA VAL A 3 -16.13 -11.10 23.90
C VAL A 3 -17.39 -11.18 23.04
N ALA A 4 -17.29 -10.85 21.74
CA ALA A 4 -18.43 -10.89 20.82
C ALA A 4 -18.80 -12.32 20.41
N GLU A 5 -17.82 -13.23 20.30
CA GLU A 5 -18.05 -14.66 20.07
C GLU A 5 -18.80 -15.31 21.24
N ILE A 6 -18.42 -14.96 22.48
CA ILE A 6 -19.07 -15.46 23.69
C ILE A 6 -20.51 -14.94 23.79
N GLU A 7 -20.74 -13.65 23.54
CA GLU A 7 -22.11 -13.10 23.53
C GLU A 7 -22.98 -13.72 22.44
N LEU A 8 -22.44 -13.92 21.24
CA LEU A 8 -23.14 -14.59 20.15
C LEU A 8 -23.48 -16.04 20.50
N TYR A 9 -22.54 -16.77 21.10
CA TYR A 9 -22.74 -18.13 21.57
C TYR A 9 -23.86 -18.22 22.62
N GLU A 10 -23.86 -17.34 23.61
CA GLU A 10 -24.90 -17.34 24.66
C GLU A 10 -26.30 -17.02 24.10
N ILE A 11 -26.40 -16.06 23.16
CA ILE A 11 -27.66 -15.73 22.49
C ILE A 11 -28.16 -16.93 21.66
N LEU A 12 -27.27 -17.61 20.95
CA LEU A 12 -27.64 -18.77 20.14
C LEU A 12 -27.99 -19.98 21.02
N LYS A 13 -27.22 -20.24 22.08
CA LYS A 13 -27.45 -21.35 23.01
C LYS A 13 -28.85 -21.30 23.61
N THR A 14 -29.34 -20.12 23.97
CA THR A 14 -30.69 -19.94 24.52
C THR A 14 -31.83 -20.21 23.52
N LYS A 15 -31.56 -20.15 22.20
CA LYS A 15 -32.59 -20.28 21.15
C LYS A 15 -32.55 -21.58 20.37
N ILE A 16 -31.36 -22.13 20.12
CA ILE A 16 -31.16 -23.26 19.21
C ILE A 16 -30.43 -24.44 19.84
N GLY A 17 -30.04 -24.36 21.12
CA GLY A 17 -29.30 -25.41 21.80
C GLY A 17 -27.79 -25.26 21.68
N GLU A 18 -27.07 -25.94 22.57
CA GLU A 18 -25.63 -25.77 22.76
C GLU A 18 -24.81 -26.22 21.55
N LYS A 19 -25.20 -27.33 20.93
CA LYS A 19 -24.47 -27.96 19.83
C LYS A 19 -24.58 -27.14 18.55
N GLU A 20 -25.79 -26.70 18.23
CA GLU A 20 -26.12 -25.90 17.06
C GLU A 20 -25.53 -24.49 17.16
N ALA A 21 -25.58 -23.88 18.36
CA ALA A 21 -24.95 -22.59 18.64
C ALA A 21 -23.43 -22.64 18.40
N ARG A 22 -22.77 -23.69 18.89
CA ARG A 22 -21.33 -23.87 18.72
C ARG A 22 -20.94 -24.00 17.25
N THR A 23 -21.65 -24.82 16.49
CA THR A 23 -21.39 -25.01 15.05
C THR A 23 -21.58 -23.72 14.25
N LEU A 24 -22.57 -22.89 14.59
CA LEU A 24 -22.77 -21.61 13.90
C LEU A 24 -21.69 -20.59 14.22
N VAL A 25 -21.25 -20.50 15.47
CA VAL A 25 -20.14 -19.61 15.88
C VAL A 25 -18.85 -20.03 15.15
N GLU A 26 -18.51 -21.32 15.18
CA GLU A 26 -17.34 -21.86 14.47
C GLU A 26 -17.39 -21.58 12.95
N TYR A 27 -18.57 -21.74 12.32
CA TYR A 27 -18.74 -21.43 10.90
C TYR A 27 -18.59 -19.93 10.59
N ILE A 28 -19.10 -19.06 11.47
CA ILE A 28 -18.98 -17.61 11.31
C ILE A 28 -17.53 -17.18 11.48
N GLU A 29 -16.82 -17.67 12.50
CA GLU A 29 -15.39 -17.43 12.70
C GLU A 29 -14.59 -17.83 11.46
N ALA A 30 -14.77 -19.05 10.97
CA ALA A 30 -14.09 -19.54 9.77
C ALA A 30 -14.39 -18.67 8.53
N LYS A 31 -15.63 -18.18 8.37
CA LYS A 31 -16.01 -17.32 7.26
C LYS A 31 -15.44 -15.90 7.38
N VAL A 32 -15.38 -15.36 8.60
CA VAL A 32 -14.77 -14.06 8.90
C VAL A 32 -13.27 -14.10 8.65
N GLU A 33 -12.58 -15.13 9.15
CA GLU A 33 -11.15 -15.37 8.93
C GLU A 33 -10.84 -15.43 7.43
N LYS A 34 -11.60 -16.24 6.69
CA LYS A 34 -11.45 -16.36 5.23
C LYS A 34 -11.67 -15.03 4.51
N LYS A 35 -12.71 -14.27 4.90
CA LYS A 35 -13.01 -12.94 4.31
C LYS A 35 -11.96 -11.90 4.66
N PHE A 36 -11.37 -12.00 5.84
CA PHE A 36 -10.30 -11.12 6.28
C PHE A 36 -9.03 -11.40 5.50
N GLU A 37 -8.59 -12.67 5.41
CA GLU A 37 -7.42 -13.06 4.61
C GLU A 37 -7.61 -12.72 3.12
N GLU A 38 -8.79 -12.96 2.52
CA GLU A 38 -9.11 -12.54 1.15
C GLU A 38 -8.96 -11.03 0.93
N LYS A 39 -9.25 -10.21 1.94
CA LYS A 39 -9.19 -8.74 1.84
C LYS A 39 -7.85 -8.15 2.27
N LYS A 40 -7.13 -8.80 3.18
CA LYS A 40 -5.84 -8.36 3.71
C LYS A 40 -4.82 -8.09 2.61
N ASP A 41 -4.77 -8.95 1.59
CA ASP A 41 -3.88 -8.79 0.43
C ASP A 41 -4.29 -7.64 -0.51
N THR A 42 -5.54 -7.20 -0.44
CA THR A 42 -6.05 -6.04 -1.24
C THR A 42 -5.90 -4.71 -0.52
N LEU A 43 -5.57 -4.72 0.78
CA LEU A 43 -5.44 -3.51 1.59
C LEU A 43 -3.98 -3.09 1.66
N ALA A 44 -3.69 -1.86 1.21
CA ALA A 44 -2.37 -1.27 1.43
C ALA A 44 -2.15 -1.07 2.93
N THR A 45 -1.08 -1.63 3.47
CA THR A 45 -0.70 -1.40 4.86
C THR A 45 -0.06 -0.02 5.03
N LYS A 46 0.00 0.47 6.27
CA LYS A 46 0.76 1.70 6.58
C LYS A 46 2.23 1.60 6.14
N GLN A 47 2.80 0.39 6.21
CA GLN A 47 4.16 0.12 5.75
C GLN A 47 4.29 0.25 4.23
N ASP A 48 3.30 -0.22 3.47
CA ASP A 48 3.30 -0.11 2.01
C ASP A 48 3.25 1.35 1.55
N ILE A 49 2.43 2.16 2.24
CA ILE A 49 2.33 3.60 1.99
C ILE A 49 3.67 4.28 2.31
N ALA A 50 4.26 4.02 3.48
CA ALA A 50 5.56 4.59 3.85
C ALA A 50 6.67 4.19 2.85
N ASN A 51 6.70 2.93 2.42
CA ASN A 51 7.64 2.45 1.40
C ASN A 51 7.41 3.13 0.04
N LEU A 52 6.15 3.39 -0.34
CA LEU A 52 5.81 4.14 -1.55
C LEU A 52 6.30 5.59 -1.47
N GLU A 53 6.07 6.28 -0.36
CA GLU A 53 6.56 7.65 -0.14
C GLU A 53 8.09 7.73 -0.27
N ILE A 54 8.83 6.80 0.37
CA ILE A 54 10.29 6.74 0.26
C ILE A 54 10.73 6.54 -1.20
N ARG A 55 10.08 5.64 -1.94
CA ARG A 55 10.40 5.39 -3.36
C ARG A 55 10.11 6.61 -4.23
N ILE A 56 9.03 7.33 -3.95
CA ILE A 56 8.67 8.57 -4.65
C ILE A 56 9.74 9.63 -4.39
N GLU A 57 10.12 9.85 -3.14
CA GLU A 57 11.16 10.83 -2.78
C GLU A 57 12.51 10.49 -3.41
N LYS A 58 12.89 9.21 -3.40
CA LYS A 58 14.11 8.76 -4.09
C LYS A 58 14.05 9.04 -5.59
N THR A 59 12.94 8.72 -6.24
CA THR A 59 12.74 8.93 -7.68
C THR A 59 12.79 10.42 -8.02
N LYS A 60 12.13 11.27 -7.23
CA LYS A 60 12.22 12.74 -7.39
C LYS A 60 13.67 13.22 -7.26
N SER A 61 14.39 12.76 -6.24
CA SER A 61 15.80 13.12 -6.03
C SER A 61 16.67 12.73 -7.22
N ASP A 62 16.49 11.52 -7.75
CA ASP A 62 17.28 11.03 -8.88
C ASP A 62 16.93 11.78 -10.18
N ILE A 63 15.65 12.08 -10.42
CA ILE A 63 15.22 12.94 -11.53
C ILE A 63 15.90 14.31 -11.45
N ILE A 64 15.91 14.95 -10.28
CA ILE A 64 16.54 16.26 -10.08
C ILE A 64 18.05 16.19 -10.41
N LYS A 65 18.76 15.15 -9.95
CA LYS A 65 20.19 14.97 -10.28
C LYS A 65 20.42 14.84 -11.77
N TRP A 66 19.62 14.04 -12.47
CA TRP A 66 19.72 13.85 -13.91
C TRP A 66 19.40 15.12 -14.69
N MET A 67 18.44 15.93 -14.22
CA MET A 67 18.13 17.23 -14.80
C MET A 67 19.32 18.19 -14.76
N PHE A 68 20.10 18.21 -13.67
CA PHE A 68 21.30 19.04 -13.61
C PHE A 68 22.38 18.61 -14.61
N LEU A 69 22.65 17.31 -14.72
CA LEU A 69 23.61 16.81 -15.72
C LEU A 69 23.17 17.15 -17.14
N PHE A 70 21.89 16.95 -17.42
CA PHE A 70 21.29 17.30 -18.70
C PHE A 70 21.38 18.80 -18.99
N TRP A 71 21.04 19.66 -18.04
CA TRP A 71 21.10 21.11 -18.20
C TRP A 71 22.52 21.63 -18.40
N ILE A 72 23.53 21.07 -17.73
CA ILE A 72 24.94 21.41 -17.99
C ILE A 72 25.30 21.06 -19.44
N GLY A 73 24.89 19.89 -19.92
CA GLY A 73 25.08 19.48 -21.31
C GLY A 73 24.38 20.41 -22.31
N GLN A 74 23.14 20.80 -22.03
CA GLN A 74 22.40 21.76 -22.86
C GLN A 74 23.07 23.13 -22.88
N LEU A 75 23.49 23.66 -21.72
CA LEU A 75 24.16 24.95 -21.63
C LEU A 75 25.49 24.94 -22.39
N ALA A 76 26.29 23.89 -22.25
CA ALA A 76 27.54 23.72 -22.99
C ALA A 76 27.30 23.67 -24.51
N SER A 77 26.27 22.94 -24.95
CA SER A 77 25.89 22.85 -26.36
C SER A 77 25.44 24.20 -26.91
N LEU A 78 24.62 24.95 -26.17
CA LEU A 78 24.20 26.29 -26.55
C LEU A 78 25.39 27.25 -26.66
N ILE A 79 26.31 27.23 -25.70
CA ILE A 79 27.54 28.05 -25.75
C ILE A 79 28.38 27.70 -26.98
N ALA A 80 28.57 26.42 -27.27
CA ALA A 80 29.33 25.97 -28.44
C ALA A 80 28.71 26.47 -29.75
N ILE A 81 27.38 26.38 -29.89
CA ILE A 81 26.66 26.88 -31.07
C ILE A 81 26.84 28.41 -31.20
N LEU A 82 26.68 29.16 -30.11
CA LEU A 82 26.85 30.61 -30.12
C LEU A 82 28.29 31.00 -30.50
N GLN A 83 29.29 30.32 -29.94
CA GLN A 83 30.69 30.55 -30.30
C GLN A 83 30.98 30.29 -31.77
N ILE A 84 30.41 29.24 -32.38
CA ILE A 84 30.56 28.99 -33.82
C ILE A 84 29.93 30.11 -34.65
N PHE A 85 28.79 30.65 -34.22
CA PHE A 85 28.07 31.69 -34.97
C PHE A 85 28.73 33.07 -34.86
N PHE A 86 29.26 33.44 -33.70
CA PHE A 86 29.94 34.73 -33.46
C PHE A 86 31.42 34.77 -33.88
N ARG A 87 32.01 33.61 -34.21
CA ARG A 87 33.42 33.48 -34.62
C ARG A 87 33.57 33.31 -36.15
N LYS A 88 32.48 33.51 -36.89
CA LYS A 88 32.46 33.84 -38.32
C LYS A 88 32.38 35.36 -38.48
#